data_AF-A0AAW4CLW8-F1
#
_entry.id   AF-A0AAW4CLW8-F1
#
_cell.length_a   1.000
_cell.length_b   1.000
_cell.length_c   1.000
_cell.angle_alpha   90.00
_cell.angle_beta   90.00
_cell.angle_gamma   90.00
#
_symmetry.space_group_name_H-M   'P 1'
#
loop_
_entity.id
_entity.type
_entity.pdbx_description
1 polymer ?
#
loop_
_entity_poly.entity_id
_entity_poly.type
_entity_poly.pdbx_seq_one_letter_code
_entity_poly.pdbx_strand_id
1 'polypeptide(L)'
;DLYERAGLPKGLFGVLVISHEQSDKIIENDLVRGVTLTGSDRAGRAVAAKAGKLVKKTVLELGSNDAYLVLDDADLDLAIRTCVAGRIYNNGQTCVNAKRFIVTEKNYDAFVEGYVEKFRAIEMGDPTDDATKLGPLVSKAQRDQLHSRVEESIAKGARVLAGGKVPDRTGWFYPATVLVDVAPGQP
;
A
#
# COMPACT_ATOMS: atom_id res chain seq x y z
N ASP A 1 -19.52 -2.24 20.79
CA ASP A 1 -20.86 -2.04 20.19
C ASP A 1 -21.27 -3.18 19.25
N LEU A 2 -20.83 -3.24 17.98
CA LEU A 2 -21.32 -4.25 17.02
C LEU A 2 -21.23 -5.70 17.55
N TYR A 3 -20.09 -6.08 18.13
CA TYR A 3 -19.90 -7.42 18.72
C TYR A 3 -20.84 -7.71 19.89
N GLU A 4 -21.03 -6.77 20.80
CA GLU A 4 -21.92 -6.94 21.96
C GLU A 4 -23.39 -7.03 21.51
N ARG A 5 -23.80 -6.20 20.54
CA ARG A 5 -25.14 -6.29 19.92
C ARG A 5 -25.37 -7.63 19.19
N ALA A 6 -24.31 -8.26 18.69
CA ALA A 6 -24.36 -9.60 18.12
C ALA A 6 -24.36 -10.72 19.17
N GLY A 7 -24.37 -10.39 20.47
CA GLY A 7 -24.44 -11.35 21.58
C GLY A 7 -23.10 -11.81 22.13
N LEU A 8 -21.99 -11.17 21.73
CA LEU A 8 -20.67 -11.50 22.25
C LEU A 8 -20.57 -11.08 23.73
N PRO A 9 -20.07 -11.95 24.64
CA PRO A 9 -19.99 -11.62 26.07
C PRO A 9 -19.18 -10.35 26.33
N LYS A 10 -19.66 -9.56 27.30
CA LYS A 10 -18.98 -8.33 27.73
C LYS A 10 -17.55 -8.62 28.13
N GLY A 11 -16.60 -7.87 27.58
CA GLY A 11 -15.17 -8.01 27.87
C GLY A 11 -14.44 -9.08 27.04
N LEU A 12 -15.12 -9.84 26.18
CA LEU A 12 -14.45 -10.80 25.29
C LEU A 12 -13.66 -10.09 24.17
N PHE A 13 -14.18 -8.97 23.67
CA PHE A 13 -13.52 -8.11 22.69
C PHE A 13 -13.41 -6.69 23.23
N GLY A 14 -12.20 -6.11 23.15
CA GLY A 14 -11.91 -4.75 23.60
C GLY A 14 -11.09 -3.99 22.57
N VAL A 15 -11.32 -2.68 22.50
CA VAL A 15 -10.55 -1.76 21.66
C VAL A 15 -9.89 -0.73 22.57
N LEU A 16 -8.59 -0.53 22.38
CA LEU A 16 -7.80 0.44 23.12
C LEU A 16 -7.14 1.39 22.11
N VAL A 17 -7.37 2.69 22.27
CA VAL A 17 -6.64 3.73 21.53
C VAL A 17 -5.48 4.17 22.42
N ILE A 18 -4.28 3.70 22.09
CA ILE A 18 -3.12 3.71 22.99
C ILE A 18 -1.84 4.19 22.31
N SER A 19 -0.92 4.70 23.11
CA SER A 19 0.43 5.03 22.69
C SER A 19 1.31 3.79 22.54
N HIS A 20 2.49 3.96 21.93
CA HIS A 20 3.51 2.91 21.86
C HIS A 20 3.97 2.44 23.26
N GLU A 21 4.12 3.37 24.22
CA GLU A 21 4.50 3.01 25.59
C GLU A 21 3.43 2.14 26.29
N GLN A 22 2.16 2.46 26.07
CA GLN A 22 1.05 1.66 26.59
C GLN A 22 0.97 0.28 25.90
N SER A 23 1.19 0.24 24.58
CA SER A 23 1.29 -1.02 23.83
C SER A 23 2.39 -1.92 24.41
N ASP A 24 3.56 -1.36 24.73
CA ASP A 24 4.66 -2.08 25.36
C ASP A 24 4.26 -2.72 26.69
N LYS A 25 3.58 -1.96 27.56
CA LYS A 25 3.08 -2.46 28.86
C LYS A 25 2.03 -3.57 28.70
N ILE A 26 1.19 -3.50 27.65
CA ILE A 26 0.24 -4.57 27.33
C ILE A 26 0.97 -5.82 26.87
N ILE A 27 1.97 -5.67 26.01
CA ILE A 27 2.82 -6.79 25.57
C ILE A 27 3.57 -7.40 26.77
N GLU A 28 3.89 -6.65 27.81
CA GLU A 28 4.52 -7.16 29.05
C GLU A 28 3.56 -7.93 29.96
N ASN A 29 2.26 -7.69 29.91
CA ASN A 29 1.30 -8.26 30.85
C ASN A 29 1.17 -9.80 30.72
N ASP A 30 1.27 -10.54 31.82
CA ASP A 30 1.23 -12.03 31.83
C ASP A 30 -0.07 -12.64 31.28
N LEU A 31 -1.18 -11.90 31.29
CA LEU A 31 -2.46 -12.34 30.73
C LEU A 31 -2.46 -12.32 29.19
N VAL A 32 -1.59 -11.54 28.55
CA VAL A 32 -1.45 -11.51 27.09
C VAL A 32 -0.60 -12.70 26.65
N ARG A 33 -1.24 -13.67 26.00
CA ARG A 33 -0.61 -14.93 25.56
C ARG A 33 -0.03 -14.89 24.14
N GLY A 34 -0.40 -13.88 23.36
CA GLY A 34 0.08 -13.71 21.99
C GLY A 34 -0.18 -12.31 21.48
N VAL A 35 0.58 -11.93 20.44
CA VAL A 35 0.54 -10.61 19.82
C VAL A 35 0.46 -10.80 18.31
N THR A 36 -0.49 -10.11 17.68
CA THR A 36 -0.55 -9.99 16.22
C THR A 36 -0.38 -8.53 15.84
N LEU A 37 0.42 -8.26 14.81
CA LEU A 37 0.61 -6.91 14.28
C LEU A 37 0.51 -6.92 12.75
N THR A 38 -0.30 -6.02 12.22
CA THR A 38 -0.29 -5.64 10.80
C THR A 38 0.25 -4.22 10.67
N GLY A 39 1.30 -4.01 9.87
CA GLY A 39 1.90 -2.68 9.71
C GLY A 39 3.26 -2.67 9.02
N SER A 40 4.06 -1.64 9.30
CA SER A 40 5.40 -1.52 8.71
C SER A 40 6.42 -2.49 9.32
N ASP A 41 7.45 -2.85 8.54
CA ASP A 41 8.57 -3.67 9.03
C ASP A 41 9.24 -3.11 10.28
N ARG A 42 9.36 -1.78 10.36
CA ARG A 42 9.91 -1.08 11.54
C ARG A 42 9.08 -1.35 12.79
N ALA A 43 7.75 -1.26 12.68
CA ALA A 43 6.84 -1.56 13.78
C ALA A 43 6.84 -3.04 14.14
N GLY A 44 6.83 -3.92 13.12
CA GLY A 44 6.94 -5.36 13.30
C GLY A 44 8.19 -5.78 14.06
N ARG A 45 9.36 -5.25 13.70
CA ARG A 45 10.62 -5.53 14.41
C ARG A 45 10.56 -5.13 15.88
N ALA A 46 10.00 -3.96 16.19
CA ALA A 46 9.88 -3.48 17.57
C ALA A 46 8.97 -4.40 18.40
N VAL A 47 7.76 -4.70 17.89
CA VAL A 47 6.79 -5.55 18.59
C VAL A 47 7.29 -6.98 18.73
N ALA A 48 7.88 -7.55 17.68
CA ALA A 48 8.43 -8.91 17.72
C ALA A 48 9.59 -9.03 18.72
N ALA A 49 10.48 -8.05 18.77
CA ALA A 49 11.58 -8.04 19.73
C ALA A 49 11.04 -7.99 21.18
N LYS A 50 10.00 -7.20 21.44
CA LYS A 50 9.36 -7.10 22.76
C LYS A 50 8.66 -8.40 23.14
N ALA A 51 7.79 -8.90 22.27
CA ALA A 51 7.02 -10.11 22.50
C ALA A 51 7.92 -11.35 22.63
N GLY A 52 8.99 -11.42 21.83
CA GLY A 52 9.98 -12.50 21.85
C GLY A 52 10.76 -12.58 23.16
N LYS A 53 11.13 -11.43 23.76
CA LYS A 53 11.78 -11.38 25.09
C LYS A 53 10.92 -12.02 26.19
N LEU A 54 9.61 -12.06 25.99
CA LEU A 54 8.62 -12.57 26.95
C LEU A 54 8.04 -13.93 26.51
N VAL A 55 8.61 -14.54 25.47
CA VAL A 55 8.20 -15.86 24.94
C VAL A 55 6.71 -15.90 24.54
N LYS A 56 6.21 -14.81 23.94
CA LYS A 56 4.82 -14.71 23.46
C LYS A 56 4.68 -15.16 22.02
N LYS A 57 3.59 -15.88 21.72
CA LYS A 57 3.24 -16.23 20.33
C LYS A 57 3.08 -14.95 19.52
N THR A 58 3.71 -14.89 18.35
CA THR A 58 3.75 -13.66 17.54
C THR A 58 3.41 -13.98 16.10
N VAL A 59 2.49 -13.20 15.51
CA VAL A 59 2.16 -13.22 14.07
C VAL A 59 2.35 -11.80 13.53
N LEU A 60 3.03 -11.66 12.39
CA LEU A 60 3.38 -10.37 11.80
C LEU A 60 2.97 -10.33 10.33
N GLU A 61 2.13 -9.35 9.98
CA GLU A 61 1.72 -9.04 8.61
C GLU A 61 2.34 -7.70 8.21
N LEU A 62 3.42 -7.73 7.43
CA LEU A 62 4.30 -6.56 7.27
C LEU A 62 4.23 -5.93 5.87
N GLY A 63 5.25 -5.12 5.52
CA GLY A 63 5.32 -4.50 4.20
C GLY A 63 5.54 -5.54 3.10
N SER A 64 5.10 -5.21 1.89
CA SER A 64 5.41 -5.99 0.70
C SER A 64 5.91 -5.08 -0.43
N ASN A 65 6.60 -5.72 -1.38
CA ASN A 65 6.95 -5.12 -2.66
C ASN A 65 6.65 -6.08 -3.82
N ASP A 66 5.39 -6.51 -3.93
CA ASP A 66 4.97 -7.60 -4.81
C ASP A 66 5.29 -7.36 -6.29
N ALA A 67 5.82 -8.40 -6.92
CA ALA A 67 6.05 -8.43 -8.36
C ALA A 67 4.76 -8.83 -9.09
N TYR A 68 4.56 -8.24 -10.26
CA TYR A 68 3.54 -8.62 -11.22
C TYR A 68 4.24 -9.02 -12.52
N LEU A 69 4.22 -10.31 -12.83
CA LEU A 69 4.95 -10.88 -13.95
C LEU A 69 4.03 -10.96 -15.18
N VAL A 70 4.47 -10.43 -16.32
CA VAL A 70 3.79 -10.55 -17.61
C VAL A 70 4.73 -11.27 -18.56
N LEU A 71 4.48 -12.56 -18.75
CA LEU A 71 5.29 -13.48 -19.57
C LEU A 71 4.84 -13.46 -21.04
N ASP A 72 5.62 -14.09 -21.92
CA ASP A 72 5.44 -14.04 -23.38
C ASP A 72 4.09 -14.53 -23.90
N ASP A 73 3.41 -15.41 -23.17
CA ASP A 73 2.12 -16.02 -23.47
C ASP A 73 0.95 -15.41 -22.68
N ALA A 74 1.21 -14.33 -21.93
CA ALA A 74 0.18 -13.66 -21.16
C ALA A 74 -0.91 -13.08 -22.07
N ASP A 75 -2.16 -13.23 -21.63
CA ASP A 75 -3.28 -12.41 -22.12
C ASP A 75 -3.06 -10.97 -21.67
N LEU A 76 -2.60 -10.11 -22.60
CA LEU A 76 -2.22 -8.74 -22.29
C LEU A 76 -3.40 -7.87 -21.85
N ASP A 77 -4.56 -8.03 -22.48
CA ASP A 77 -5.74 -7.24 -22.13
C ASP A 77 -6.21 -7.56 -20.71
N LEU A 78 -6.25 -8.85 -20.37
CA LEU A 78 -6.52 -9.30 -19.01
C LEU A 78 -5.46 -8.76 -18.06
N ALA A 79 -4.17 -8.96 -18.37
CA ALA A 79 -3.06 -8.60 -17.51
C ALA A 79 -3.01 -7.10 -17.22
N ILE A 80 -3.21 -6.24 -18.22
CA ILE A 80 -3.25 -4.79 -18.05
C ILE A 80 -4.44 -4.41 -17.18
N ARG A 81 -5.65 -4.90 -17.49
CA ARG A 81 -6.87 -4.57 -16.74
C ARG A 81 -6.78 -4.94 -15.26
N THR A 82 -6.31 -6.15 -14.95
CA THR A 82 -6.16 -6.61 -13.56
C THR A 82 -5.03 -5.89 -12.85
N CYS A 83 -3.93 -5.59 -13.55
CA CYS A 83 -2.83 -4.82 -12.98
C CYS A 83 -3.27 -3.40 -12.59
N VAL A 84 -4.01 -2.71 -13.47
CA VAL A 84 -4.53 -1.36 -13.17
C VAL A 84 -5.43 -1.40 -11.95
N ALA A 85 -6.42 -2.29 -11.93
CA ALA A 85 -7.34 -2.43 -10.80
C ALA A 85 -6.60 -2.74 -9.49
N GLY A 86 -5.64 -3.68 -9.54
CA GLY A 86 -4.84 -4.06 -8.38
C GLY A 86 -3.92 -2.94 -7.89
N ARG A 87 -3.30 -2.16 -8.78
CA ARG A 87 -2.40 -1.06 -8.39
C ARG A 87 -3.15 0.07 -7.71
N ILE A 88 -4.32 0.45 -8.23
CA ILE A 88 -5.04 1.65 -7.78
C ILE A 88 -6.00 1.38 -6.62
N TYR A 89 -6.29 0.11 -6.32
CA TYR A 89 -7.13 -0.25 -5.17
C TYR A 89 -6.64 0.44 -3.90
N ASN A 90 -7.54 1.16 -3.21
CA ASN A 90 -7.25 1.99 -2.05
C ASN A 90 -6.11 3.02 -2.27
N ASN A 91 -6.05 3.63 -3.45
CA ASN A 91 -4.98 4.54 -3.88
C ASN A 91 -3.57 3.91 -3.82
N GLY A 92 -3.46 2.58 -3.90
CA GLY A 92 -2.19 1.90 -3.74
C GLY A 92 -1.78 1.61 -2.29
N GLN A 93 -2.58 2.00 -1.29
CA GLN A 93 -2.27 1.89 0.14
C GLN A 93 -2.68 0.53 0.71
N THR A 94 -2.25 -0.55 0.04
CA THR A 94 -2.60 -1.93 0.39
C THR A 94 -1.35 -2.81 0.29
N CYS A 95 -1.15 -3.67 1.30
CA CYS A 95 0.04 -4.51 1.38
C CYS A 95 0.15 -5.49 0.22
N VAL A 96 -0.94 -5.93 -0.42
CA VAL A 96 -0.89 -6.94 -1.51
C VAL A 96 -1.03 -6.37 -2.93
N ASN A 97 -0.96 -5.05 -3.12
CA ASN A 97 -1.07 -4.48 -4.47
C ASN A 97 0.16 -4.82 -5.33
N ALA A 98 -0.05 -4.94 -6.65
CA ALA A 98 1.02 -5.06 -7.63
C ALA A 98 1.92 -3.81 -7.58
N LYS A 99 3.22 -3.95 -7.29
CA LYS A 99 4.15 -2.82 -7.06
C LYS A 99 5.27 -2.73 -8.08
N ARG A 100 5.84 -3.88 -8.46
CA ARG A 100 6.91 -3.97 -9.47
C ARG A 100 6.41 -4.76 -10.66
N PHE A 101 6.32 -4.11 -11.81
CA PHE A 101 5.88 -4.77 -13.04
C PHE A 101 7.10 -5.30 -13.77
N ILE A 102 7.14 -6.61 -13.98
CA ILE A 102 8.23 -7.30 -14.68
C ILE A 102 7.61 -7.91 -15.92
N VAL A 103 7.86 -7.25 -17.05
CA VAL A 103 7.25 -7.58 -18.34
C VAL A 103 8.36 -8.05 -19.27
N THR A 104 8.13 -9.14 -19.99
CA THR A 104 9.10 -9.61 -20.98
C THR A 104 9.23 -8.61 -22.13
N GLU A 105 10.39 -8.59 -22.78
CA GLU A 105 10.70 -7.68 -23.88
C GLU A 105 9.65 -7.74 -24.99
N LYS A 106 9.19 -8.95 -25.33
CA LYS A 106 8.12 -9.19 -26.32
C LYS A 106 6.84 -8.39 -26.04
N ASN A 107 6.50 -8.22 -24.78
CA ASN A 107 5.22 -7.66 -24.34
C ASN A 107 5.35 -6.24 -23.76
N TYR A 108 6.57 -5.72 -23.62
CA TYR A 108 6.85 -4.50 -22.87
C TYR A 108 6.12 -3.28 -23.43
N ASP A 109 6.29 -2.98 -24.71
CA ASP A 109 5.74 -1.76 -25.31
C ASP A 109 4.21 -1.76 -25.26
N ALA A 110 3.58 -2.86 -25.67
CA ALA A 110 2.12 -3.02 -25.64
C ALA A 110 1.55 -2.92 -24.22
N PHE A 111 2.23 -3.52 -23.23
CA PHE A 111 1.81 -3.43 -21.84
C PHE A 111 1.93 -1.99 -21.32
N VAL A 112 3.06 -1.33 -21.54
CA VAL A 112 3.30 0.03 -21.07
C VAL A 112 2.31 1.00 -21.68
N GLU A 113 2.05 0.91 -22.99
CA GLU A 113 1.10 1.77 -23.69
C GLU A 113 -0.31 1.63 -23.09
N GLY A 114 -0.86 0.41 -23.05
CA GLY A 114 -2.21 0.18 -22.55
C GLY A 114 -2.34 0.46 -21.05
N TYR A 115 -1.29 0.23 -20.27
CA TYR A 115 -1.28 0.58 -18.84
C TYR A 115 -1.28 2.09 -18.62
N VAL A 116 -0.46 2.84 -19.35
CA VAL A 116 -0.38 4.30 -19.28
C VAL A 116 -1.69 4.94 -19.74
N GLU A 117 -2.30 4.45 -20.82
CA GLU A 117 -3.60 4.91 -21.29
C GLU A 117 -4.66 4.80 -20.18
N LYS A 118 -4.78 3.62 -19.58
CA LYS A 118 -5.74 3.39 -18.48
C LYS A 118 -5.43 4.24 -17.26
N PHE A 119 -4.15 4.44 -16.91
CA PHE A 119 -3.75 5.29 -15.79
C PHE A 119 -4.10 6.77 -16.01
N ARG A 120 -3.95 7.27 -17.24
CA ARG A 120 -4.32 8.65 -17.59
C ARG A 120 -5.82 8.90 -17.53
N ALA A 121 -6.63 7.86 -17.76
CA ALA A 121 -8.08 7.94 -17.68
C ALA A 121 -8.63 7.91 -16.24
N ILE A 122 -7.79 7.73 -15.21
CA ILE A 122 -8.23 7.69 -13.82
C ILE A 122 -8.37 9.11 -13.27
N GLU A 123 -9.60 9.47 -12.96
CA GLU A 123 -9.92 10.76 -12.36
C GLU A 123 -9.90 10.70 -10.83
N MET A 124 -9.35 11.76 -10.23
CA MET A 124 -9.36 11.96 -8.79
C MET A 124 -10.63 12.68 -8.36
N GLY A 125 -11.37 12.12 -7.41
CA GLY A 125 -12.70 12.62 -7.01
C GLY A 125 -12.92 12.68 -5.49
N ASP A 126 -14.14 13.05 -5.12
CA ASP A 126 -14.62 13.01 -3.73
C ASP A 126 -14.74 11.54 -3.28
N PRO A 127 -14.09 11.12 -2.17
CA PRO A 127 -14.17 9.73 -1.71
C PRO A 127 -15.58 9.30 -1.24
N THR A 128 -16.54 10.23 -1.12
CA THR A 128 -17.94 9.95 -0.82
C THR A 128 -18.82 9.77 -2.06
N ASP A 129 -18.27 10.00 -3.26
CA ASP A 129 -18.94 9.75 -4.54
C ASP A 129 -18.60 8.32 -5.03
N ASP A 130 -19.62 7.51 -5.29
CA ASP A 130 -19.50 6.13 -5.79
C ASP A 130 -18.80 6.03 -7.16
N ALA A 131 -18.81 7.12 -7.95
CA ALA A 131 -18.11 7.18 -9.23
C ALA A 131 -16.58 7.32 -9.04
N THR A 132 -16.12 7.85 -7.91
CA THR A 132 -14.69 8.11 -7.66
C THR A 132 -13.89 6.82 -7.62
N LYS A 133 -12.83 6.76 -8.43
CA LYS A 133 -11.88 5.62 -8.45
C LYS A 133 -10.58 5.90 -7.72
N LEU A 134 -10.25 7.18 -7.50
CA LEU A 134 -9.05 7.60 -6.82
C LEU A 134 -9.35 8.79 -5.90
N GLY A 135 -9.21 8.57 -4.59
CA GLY A 135 -9.44 9.59 -3.56
C GLY A 135 -8.14 10.25 -3.10
N PRO A 136 -8.17 11.02 -1.99
CA PRO A 136 -6.95 11.49 -1.34
C PRO A 136 -6.23 10.34 -0.63
N LEU A 137 -4.90 10.45 -0.50
CA LEU A 137 -4.12 9.58 0.38
C LEU A 137 -4.50 9.82 1.85
N VAL A 138 -4.15 8.90 2.75
CA VAL A 138 -4.59 8.94 4.16
C VAL A 138 -4.03 10.12 4.96
N SER A 139 -2.94 10.75 4.48
CA SER A 139 -2.29 11.86 5.18
C SER A 139 -1.40 12.69 4.26
N LYS A 140 -1.18 13.96 4.64
CA LYS A 140 -0.19 14.84 4.02
C LYS A 140 1.20 14.20 3.97
N ALA A 141 1.62 13.60 5.08
CA ALA A 141 2.95 13.00 5.20
C ALA A 141 3.15 11.84 4.21
N GLN A 142 2.15 10.97 4.02
CA GLN A 142 2.25 9.89 3.05
C GLN A 142 2.25 10.39 1.60
N ARG A 143 1.45 11.43 1.29
CA ARG A 143 1.46 12.09 -0.03
C ARG A 143 2.81 12.74 -0.35
N ASP A 144 3.40 13.43 0.62
CA ASP A 144 4.72 14.05 0.48
C ASP A 144 5.83 13.01 0.34
N GLN A 145 5.78 11.93 1.13
CA GLN A 145 6.73 10.83 1.03
C GLN A 145 6.65 10.13 -0.33
N LEU A 146 5.44 9.87 -0.84
CA LEU A 146 5.24 9.31 -2.17
C LEU A 146 5.85 10.22 -3.24
N HIS A 147 5.56 11.52 -3.20
CA HIS A 147 6.08 12.47 -4.16
C HIS A 147 7.61 12.52 -4.16
N SER A 148 8.22 12.56 -2.96
CA SER A 148 9.68 12.55 -2.82
C SER A 148 10.32 11.31 -3.45
N ARG A 149 9.71 10.12 -3.32
CA ARG A 149 10.21 8.90 -3.98
C ARG A 149 10.11 8.96 -5.50
N VAL A 150 9.03 9.54 -6.01
CA VAL A 150 8.86 9.76 -7.46
C VAL A 150 9.94 10.71 -7.97
N GLU A 151 10.17 11.84 -7.30
CA GLU A 151 11.20 12.81 -7.67
C GLU A 151 12.62 12.21 -7.59
N GLU A 152 12.92 11.44 -6.54
CA GLU A 152 14.20 10.77 -6.38
C GLU A 152 14.42 9.71 -7.48
N SER A 153 13.38 8.96 -7.85
CA SER A 153 13.45 7.99 -8.95
C SER A 153 13.73 8.69 -10.28
N ILE A 154 13.07 9.82 -10.55
CA ILE A 154 13.30 10.64 -11.75
C ILE A 154 14.74 11.18 -11.76
N ALA A 155 15.23 11.70 -10.63
CA ALA A 155 16.61 12.17 -10.50
C ALA A 155 17.65 11.06 -10.73
N LYS A 156 17.25 9.79 -10.51
CA LYS A 156 18.07 8.59 -10.77
C LYS A 156 17.84 7.97 -12.16
N GLY A 157 17.09 8.64 -13.04
CA GLY A 157 16.95 8.26 -14.46
C GLY A 157 15.62 7.60 -14.84
N ALA A 158 14.69 7.39 -13.90
CA ALA A 158 13.36 6.91 -14.25
C ALA A 158 12.60 7.97 -15.07
N ARG A 159 11.78 7.52 -16.02
CA ARG A 159 10.90 8.41 -16.78
C ARG A 159 9.47 8.32 -16.27
N VAL A 160 8.79 9.47 -16.17
CA VAL A 160 7.37 9.52 -15.83
C VAL A 160 6.54 9.52 -17.11
N LEU A 161 5.59 8.59 -17.23
CA LEU A 161 4.70 8.49 -18.39
C LEU A 161 3.27 8.98 -18.12
N ALA A 162 2.87 9.05 -16.85
CA ALA A 162 1.60 9.62 -16.40
C ALA A 162 1.74 10.13 -14.95
N GLY A 163 0.96 11.16 -14.59
CA GLY A 163 0.93 11.70 -13.23
C GLY A 163 2.25 12.37 -12.79
N GLY A 164 2.67 12.09 -11.56
CA GLY A 164 3.97 12.48 -11.01
C GLY A 164 4.07 13.89 -10.42
N LYS A 165 2.99 14.67 -10.44
CA LYS A 165 2.95 16.03 -9.89
C LYS A 165 1.87 16.16 -8.82
N VAL A 166 2.21 16.81 -7.70
CA VAL A 166 1.22 17.13 -6.68
C VAL A 166 0.24 18.16 -7.26
N PRO A 167 -1.08 17.88 -7.26
CA PRO A 167 -2.06 18.80 -7.81
C PRO A 167 -2.26 20.00 -6.88
N ASP A 168 -2.50 21.17 -7.46
CA ASP A 168 -2.93 22.36 -6.72
C ASP A 168 -4.42 22.25 -6.37
N ARG A 169 -4.72 21.51 -5.29
CA ARG A 169 -6.09 21.30 -4.78
C ARG A 169 -6.09 21.01 -3.28
N THR A 170 -7.22 21.29 -2.64
CA THR A 170 -7.45 20.92 -1.24
C THR A 170 -7.49 19.40 -1.05
N GLY A 171 -6.91 18.92 0.05
CA GLY A 171 -6.79 17.50 0.38
C GLY A 171 -5.44 16.89 -0.04
N TRP A 172 -5.23 15.62 0.28
CA TRP A 172 -3.95 14.94 0.09
C TRP A 172 -3.94 14.09 -1.19
N PHE A 173 -4.34 14.72 -2.29
CA PHE A 173 -4.46 14.06 -3.59
C PHE A 173 -3.09 13.86 -4.24
N TYR A 174 -2.97 12.76 -4.99
CA TYR A 174 -1.82 12.47 -5.85
C TYR A 174 -2.32 11.70 -7.08
N PRO A 175 -1.96 12.12 -8.31
CA PRO A 175 -2.47 11.47 -9.51
C PRO A 175 -1.93 10.05 -9.65
N ALA A 176 -2.70 9.20 -10.34
CA ALA A 176 -2.21 7.91 -10.80
C ALA A 176 -0.91 8.12 -11.59
N THR A 177 0.18 7.52 -11.11
CA THR A 177 1.54 7.80 -11.60
C THR A 177 2.20 6.55 -12.14
N VAL A 178 2.82 6.67 -13.31
CA VAL A 178 3.55 5.58 -13.97
C VAL A 178 4.99 6.00 -14.18
N LEU A 179 5.91 5.20 -13.65
CA LEU A 179 7.34 5.31 -13.87
C LEU A 179 7.83 4.11 -14.70
N VAL A 180 8.72 4.38 -15.65
CA VAL A 180 9.44 3.37 -16.43
C VAL A 180 10.95 3.60 -16.33
N ASP A 181 11.73 2.65 -16.80
CA ASP A 181 13.20 2.66 -16.75
C ASP A 181 13.74 2.79 -15.29
N VAL A 182 13.01 2.17 -14.35
CA VAL A 182 13.37 2.12 -12.94
C VAL A 182 14.49 1.08 -12.75
N ALA A 183 15.64 1.52 -12.24
CA ALA A 183 16.78 0.65 -11.99
C ALA A 183 16.69 -0.05 -10.61
N PRO A 184 17.34 -1.22 -10.42
CA PRO A 184 17.44 -1.86 -9.11
C PRO A 184 17.97 -0.92 -8.03
N GLY A 185 17.30 -0.86 -6.87
CA GLY A 185 17.69 -0.01 -5.75
C GLY A 185 17.22 1.45 -5.82
N GLN A 186 16.46 1.82 -6.85
CA GLN A 186 15.66 3.06 -6.81
C GLN A 186 14.56 2.94 -5.74
N PRO A 187 14.18 4.06 -5.09
CA PRO A 187 13.29 4.08 -3.92
C PRO A 187 11.81 3.74 -4.19
#